data_AF-A0AAW6XSX6-F1
#
_entry.id   AF-A0AAW6XSX6-F1
#
_cell.length_a   1.000
_cell.length_b   1.000
_cell.length_c   1.000
_cell.angle_alpha   90.00
_cell.angle_beta   90.00
_cell.angle_gamma   90.00
#
_symmetry.space_group_name_H-M   'P 1'
#
loop_
_entity.id
_entity.type
_entity.pdbx_description
1 polymer ?
#
loop_
_entity_poly.entity_id
_entity_poly.type
_entity_poly.pdbx_seq_one_letter_code
_entity_poly.pdbx_strand_id
1 'polypeptide(L)'
;MEILIAGGSGFLGKQIIKAALTKGHKVAYLSRHEGKGDIFKDPRLTYIRGDITEADKIHLEDRTFDILIDCIGAIKPNQLDELNVKATQKAVALCHKNQIPKLVYISANSGYSAYIRSKRKAEQIIKASGLDYLFVRPGLMYGEERPLSIFQAKCIKLFSHLPFLGIVVQKVFPTKVVIVAEAIVTTLRKKPTQKILSIEELNNK
;
A
#
# COMPACT_ATOMS: atom_id res chain seq x y z
N MET A 1 12.47 11.93 5.19
CA MET A 1 11.03 11.94 5.49
C MET A 1 10.79 11.06 6.69
N GLU A 2 9.84 11.46 7.53
CA GLU A 2 9.21 10.67 8.58
C GLU A 2 7.97 10.00 7.98
N ILE A 3 7.99 8.67 7.85
CA ILE A 3 6.93 7.91 7.17
C ILE A 3 6.16 7.06 8.18
N LEU A 4 4.84 7.23 8.23
CA LEU A 4 3.93 6.33 8.94
C LEU A 4 3.38 5.28 7.96
N ILE A 5 3.46 4.00 8.30
CA ILE A 5 2.94 2.90 7.47
C ILE A 5 1.82 2.17 8.22
N ALA A 6 0.57 2.34 7.79
CA ALA A 6 -0.56 1.56 8.30
C ALA A 6 -0.59 0.17 7.64
N GLY A 7 -0.64 -0.88 8.47
CA GLY A 7 -0.51 -2.26 8.01
C GLY A 7 0.94 -2.69 7.75
N GLY A 8 1.91 -2.06 8.44
CA GLY A 8 3.34 -2.31 8.23
C GLY A 8 3.83 -3.73 8.54
N SER A 9 3.17 -4.49 9.43
CA SER A 9 3.52 -5.89 9.67
C SER A 9 3.03 -6.85 8.56
N GLY A 10 2.25 -6.35 7.59
CA GLY A 10 1.70 -7.12 6.48
C GLY A 10 2.66 -7.38 5.32
N PHE A 11 2.14 -8.06 4.30
CA PHE A 11 2.87 -8.53 3.12
C PHE A 11 3.60 -7.41 2.35
N LEU A 12 2.88 -6.34 1.98
CA LEU A 12 3.48 -5.20 1.30
C LEU A 12 4.13 -4.24 2.29
N GLY A 13 3.49 -4.00 3.44
CA GLY A 13 3.94 -3.03 4.45
C GLY A 13 5.40 -3.24 4.86
N LYS A 14 5.80 -4.48 5.15
CA LYS A 14 7.18 -4.77 5.56
C LYS A 14 8.21 -4.53 4.47
N GLN A 15 7.83 -4.73 3.20
CA GLN A 15 8.71 -4.48 2.06
C GLN A 15 8.88 -2.97 1.87
N ILE A 16 7.83 -2.18 2.13
CA ILE A 16 7.91 -0.72 2.15
C ILE A 16 8.79 -0.25 3.32
N ILE A 17 8.64 -0.82 4.52
CA ILE A 17 9.52 -0.55 5.67
C ILE A 17 10.98 -0.77 5.25
N LYS A 18 11.30 -1.95 4.71
CA LYS A 18 12.66 -2.30 4.24
C LYS A 18 13.17 -1.28 3.23
N ALA A 19 12.40 -1.00 2.18
CA ALA A 19 12.78 -0.06 1.13
C ALA A 19 13.00 1.36 1.68
N ALA A 20 12.14 1.84 2.58
CA ALA A 20 12.24 3.17 3.18
C ALA A 20 13.47 3.31 4.08
N LEU A 21 13.73 2.32 4.94
CA LEU A 21 14.91 2.28 5.82
C LEU A 21 16.21 2.21 5.02
N THR A 22 16.26 1.42 3.94
CA THR A 22 17.43 1.37 3.04
C THR A 22 17.68 2.71 2.35
N LYS A 23 16.64 3.52 2.09
CA LYS A 23 16.78 4.87 1.52
C LYS A 23 17.04 5.97 2.57
N GLY A 24 17.31 5.58 3.82
CA GLY A 24 17.64 6.52 4.90
C GLY A 24 16.45 7.31 5.44
N HIS A 25 15.21 6.83 5.23
CA HIS A 25 14.04 7.40 5.87
C HIS A 25 13.86 6.86 7.29
N LYS A 26 13.21 7.63 8.14
CA LYS A 26 12.73 7.16 9.44
C LYS A 26 11.30 6.68 9.28
N VAL A 27 10.98 5.59 9.98
CA VAL A 27 9.73 4.87 9.75
C VAL A 27 9.07 4.56 11.08
N ALA A 28 7.78 4.88 11.17
CA ALA A 28 6.91 4.26 12.15
C ALA A 28 5.91 3.36 11.41
N TYR A 29 5.50 2.26 12.04
CA TYR A 29 4.46 1.42 11.49
C TYR A 29 3.34 1.19 12.49
N LEU A 30 2.11 1.36 12.01
CA LEU A 30 0.89 1.07 12.73
C LEU A 30 0.45 -0.34 12.40
N SER A 31 0.28 -1.19 13.42
CA SER A 31 -0.26 -2.55 13.27
C SER A 31 -0.89 -3.05 14.57
N ARG A 32 -1.80 -4.02 14.45
CA ARG A 32 -2.46 -4.65 15.62
C ARG A 32 -1.49 -5.49 16.45
N HIS A 33 -0.50 -6.07 15.77
CA HIS A 33 0.54 -6.90 16.36
C HIS A 33 1.88 -6.45 15.80
N GLU A 34 2.91 -6.62 16.63
CA GLU A 34 4.30 -6.36 16.26
C GLU A 34 4.71 -7.27 15.09
N GLY A 35 5.49 -6.70 14.16
CA GLY A 35 6.04 -7.44 13.05
C GLY A 35 7.09 -8.46 13.49
N LYS A 36 7.33 -9.47 12.65
CA LYS A 36 8.32 -10.52 12.90
C LYS A 36 9.43 -10.49 11.86
N GLY A 37 10.65 -10.80 12.29
CA GLY A 37 11.86 -10.83 11.46
C GLY A 37 12.80 -9.66 11.76
N ASP A 38 14.04 -9.75 11.29
CA ASP A 38 15.12 -8.85 11.72
C ASP A 38 14.90 -7.39 11.33
N ILE A 39 14.14 -7.13 10.26
CA ILE A 39 13.80 -5.76 9.86
C ILE A 39 13.02 -5.00 10.95
N PHE A 40 12.27 -5.71 11.80
CA PHE A 40 11.50 -5.09 12.87
C PHE A 40 12.33 -4.76 14.11
N LYS A 41 13.61 -5.15 14.14
CA LYS A 41 14.59 -4.82 15.19
C LYS A 41 15.45 -3.60 14.82
N ASP A 42 15.24 -2.99 13.65
CA ASP A 42 16.00 -1.82 13.23
C ASP A 42 15.72 -0.64 14.19
N PRO A 43 16.74 0.00 14.79
CA PRO A 43 16.54 1.06 15.77
C PRO A 43 15.88 2.32 15.18
N ARG A 44 15.82 2.45 13.85
CA ARG A 44 15.14 3.56 13.15
C ARG A 44 13.67 3.26 12.89
N LEU A 45 13.18 2.07 13.23
CA LEU A 45 11.80 1.66 13.09
C LEU A 45 11.07 1.77 14.44
N THR A 46 9.95 2.49 14.47
CA THR A 46 9.07 2.55 15.64
C THR A 46 7.81 1.73 15.39
N TYR A 47 7.46 0.86 16.34
CA TYR A 47 6.18 0.16 16.34
C TYR A 47 5.13 0.98 17.09
N ILE A 48 4.01 1.26 16.42
CA ILE A 48 2.83 1.86 17.02
C ILE A 48 1.72 0.81 17.01
N ARG A 49 1.30 0.38 18.20
CA ARG A 49 0.19 -0.57 18.33
C ARG A 49 -1.13 0.14 18.05
N GLY A 50 -1.93 -0.40 17.15
CA GLY A 50 -3.29 0.08 16.93
C GLY A 50 -3.99 -0.55 15.74
N ASP A 51 -5.29 -0.30 15.65
CA ASP A 51 -6.15 -0.66 14.52
C ASP A 51 -6.64 0.61 13.84
N ILE A 52 -6.46 0.71 12.52
CA ILE A 52 -6.91 1.90 11.77
C ILE A 52 -8.42 2.08 11.83
N THR A 53 -9.19 1.00 12.02
CA THR A 53 -10.64 1.08 12.15
C THR A 53 -11.06 1.83 13.43
N GLU A 54 -10.15 1.92 14.40
CA GLU A 54 -10.26 2.67 15.65
C GLU A 54 -9.28 3.86 15.69
N ALA A 55 -9.07 4.54 14.55
CA ALA A 55 -8.06 5.59 14.42
C ALA A 55 -8.12 6.71 15.47
N ASP A 56 -9.30 6.98 16.03
CA ASP A 56 -9.52 7.92 17.13
C ASP A 56 -8.71 7.57 18.40
N LYS A 57 -8.49 6.28 18.66
CA LYS A 57 -7.72 5.75 19.81
C LYS A 57 -6.21 5.70 19.56
N ILE A 58 -5.76 5.95 18.34
CA ILE A 58 -4.34 5.93 17.98
C ILE A 58 -3.68 7.22 18.47
N HIS A 59 -2.58 7.04 19.20
CA HIS A 59 -1.69 8.10 19.64
C HIS A 59 -0.36 7.94 18.90
N LEU A 60 0.11 9.02 18.28
CA LEU A 60 1.32 9.03 17.46
C LEU A 60 2.57 9.51 18.22
N GLU A 61 2.54 9.48 19.56
CA GLU A 61 3.69 9.75 20.45
C GLU A 61 4.39 11.09 20.15
N ASP A 62 3.62 12.16 19.93
CA ASP A 62 4.12 13.50 19.58
C ASP A 62 5.00 13.58 18.31
N ARG A 63 4.99 12.53 17.49
CA ARG A 63 5.73 12.47 16.23
C ARG A 63 4.97 13.20 15.12
N THR A 64 5.72 13.95 14.33
CA THR A 64 5.24 14.52 13.07
C THR A 64 5.58 13.59 11.92
N PHE A 65 4.65 13.38 10.99
CA PHE A 65 4.86 12.57 9.80
C PHE A 65 4.64 13.38 8.54
N ASP A 66 5.51 13.19 7.56
CA ASP A 66 5.37 13.80 6.24
C ASP A 66 4.30 13.06 5.42
N ILE A 67 4.19 11.74 5.63
CA ILE A 67 3.42 10.84 4.76
C ILE A 67 2.82 9.70 5.59
N LEU A 68 1.53 9.40 5.34
CA LEU A 68 0.92 8.13 5.69
C LEU A 68 0.88 7.21 4.46
N ILE A 69 1.36 5.98 4.57
CA ILE A 69 1.20 4.92 3.56
C ILE A 69 0.20 3.90 4.10
N ASP A 70 -1.00 3.88 3.50
CA ASP A 70 -2.08 2.97 3.86
C ASP A 70 -2.00 1.68 3.04
N CYS A 71 -1.47 0.62 3.67
CA CYS A 71 -1.41 -0.73 3.11
C CYS A 71 -2.61 -1.59 3.53
N ILE A 72 -3.60 -1.04 4.24
CA ILE A 72 -4.75 -1.78 4.74
C ILE A 72 -5.76 -1.96 3.61
N GLY A 73 -6.31 -3.15 3.53
CA GLY A 73 -7.32 -3.48 2.55
C GLY A 73 -7.68 -4.96 2.53
N ALA A 74 -8.85 -5.24 1.97
CA ALA A 74 -9.37 -6.59 1.79
C ALA A 74 -9.75 -6.86 0.35
N ILE A 75 -9.63 -8.12 -0.04
CA ILE A 75 -10.14 -8.66 -1.30
C ILE A 75 -11.39 -9.54 -1.10
N LYS A 76 -11.75 -9.88 0.15
CA LYS A 76 -12.93 -10.70 0.44
C LYS A 76 -14.21 -9.87 0.36
N PRO A 77 -15.27 -10.31 -0.36
CA PRO A 77 -16.48 -9.53 -0.57
C PRO A 77 -17.12 -8.96 0.71
N ASN A 78 -17.18 -9.77 1.77
CA ASN A 78 -17.79 -9.40 3.06
C ASN A 78 -16.95 -8.41 3.89
N GLN A 79 -15.74 -8.06 3.45
CA GLN A 79 -14.84 -7.15 4.16
C GLN A 79 -14.54 -5.87 3.37
N LEU A 80 -15.06 -5.73 2.15
CA LEU A 80 -14.68 -4.63 1.26
C LEU A 80 -15.08 -3.25 1.80
N ASP A 81 -16.31 -3.10 2.29
CA ASP A 81 -16.77 -1.81 2.81
C ASP A 81 -15.99 -1.42 4.07
N GLU A 82 -15.82 -2.36 4.99
CA GLU A 82 -15.11 -2.14 6.24
C GLU A 82 -13.63 -1.79 6.01
N LEU A 83 -12.90 -2.63 5.26
CA LEU A 83 -11.45 -2.51 5.16
C LEU A 83 -10.96 -1.69 3.97
N ASN A 84 -11.76 -1.44 2.93
CA ASN A 84 -11.35 -0.56 1.83
C ASN A 84 -12.00 0.82 1.88
N VAL A 85 -13.16 0.99 2.53
CA VAL A 85 -13.90 2.27 2.51
C VAL A 85 -13.85 2.95 3.86
N LYS A 86 -14.40 2.33 4.91
CA LYS A 86 -14.45 2.92 6.26
C LYS A 86 -13.06 3.08 6.87
N ALA A 87 -12.20 2.06 6.73
CA ALA A 87 -10.80 2.17 7.13
C ALA A 87 -10.07 3.34 6.43
N THR A 88 -10.38 3.62 5.17
CA THR A 88 -9.81 4.78 4.46
C THR A 88 -10.34 6.11 4.99
N GLN A 89 -11.63 6.21 5.36
CA GLN A 89 -12.16 7.40 6.04
C GLN A 89 -11.43 7.65 7.36
N LYS A 90 -11.18 6.58 8.12
CA LYS A 90 -10.41 6.64 9.37
C LYS A 90 -8.94 7.03 9.14
N ALA A 91 -8.31 6.52 8.09
CA ALA A 91 -6.95 6.93 7.71
C ALA A 91 -6.88 8.42 7.33
N VAL A 92 -7.85 8.93 6.57
CA VAL A 92 -7.97 10.36 6.27
C VAL A 92 -8.15 11.19 7.54
N ALA A 93 -9.03 10.75 8.46
CA ALA A 93 -9.22 11.42 9.74
C ALA A 93 -7.94 11.41 10.59
N LEU A 94 -7.19 10.31 10.59
CA LEU A 94 -5.89 10.22 11.27
C LEU A 94 -4.89 11.22 10.68
N CYS A 95 -4.82 11.36 9.36
CA CYS A 95 -3.99 12.36 8.70
C CYS A 95 -4.35 13.78 9.14
N HIS A 96 -5.63 14.15 9.11
CA HIS A 96 -6.05 15.49 9.53
C HIS A 96 -5.77 15.76 11.01
N LYS A 97 -6.09 14.82 11.90
CA LYS A 97 -5.84 14.94 13.35
C LYS A 97 -4.36 15.22 13.65
N ASN A 98 -3.45 14.62 12.89
CA ASN A 98 -2.01 14.69 13.12
C ASN A 98 -1.27 15.54 12.07
N GLN A 99 -2.00 16.34 11.29
CA GLN A 99 -1.45 17.26 10.28
C GLN A 99 -0.52 16.57 9.25
N ILE A 100 -0.78 15.30 8.94
CA ILE A 100 -0.01 14.55 7.93
C ILE A 100 -0.50 15.01 6.55
N PRO A 101 0.34 15.68 5.74
CA PRO A 101 -0.12 16.39 4.54
C PRO A 101 -0.39 15.46 3.35
N LYS A 102 0.14 14.23 3.37
CA LYS A 102 0.11 13.32 2.22
C LYS A 102 -0.30 11.90 2.58
N LEU A 103 -1.18 11.31 1.75
CA LEU A 103 -1.64 9.93 1.87
C LEU A 103 -1.30 9.10 0.61
N VAL A 104 -0.51 8.05 0.78
CA VAL A 104 -0.30 7.01 -0.24
C VAL A 104 -1.31 5.89 0.00
N TYR A 105 -2.11 5.56 -1.01
CA TYR A 105 -3.11 4.50 -0.91
C TYR A 105 -2.85 3.39 -1.91
N ILE A 106 -2.80 2.16 -1.40
CA ILE A 106 -2.62 0.97 -2.23
C ILE A 106 -3.97 0.58 -2.81
N SER A 107 -4.20 1.02 -4.04
CA SER A 107 -5.38 0.74 -4.85
C SER A 107 -5.23 -0.60 -5.59
N ALA A 108 -5.98 -0.80 -6.67
CA ALA A 108 -5.86 -1.97 -7.54
C ALA A 108 -6.09 -1.59 -9.00
N ASN A 109 -5.42 -2.27 -9.93
CA ASN A 109 -5.66 -2.13 -11.36
C ASN A 109 -6.66 -3.16 -11.90
N SER A 110 -6.73 -4.33 -11.26
CA SER A 110 -7.57 -5.45 -11.68
C SER A 110 -8.15 -6.24 -10.50
N GLY A 111 -9.21 -7.00 -10.79
CA GLY A 111 -9.97 -7.79 -9.83
C GLY A 111 -11.46 -7.76 -10.17
N TYR A 112 -12.27 -8.50 -9.40
CA TYR A 112 -13.71 -8.54 -9.62
C TYR A 112 -14.36 -7.17 -9.35
N SER A 113 -15.52 -6.93 -9.97
CA SER A 113 -16.15 -5.61 -10.06
C SER A 113 -16.38 -4.94 -8.70
N ALA A 114 -16.90 -5.68 -7.71
CA ALA A 114 -17.15 -5.15 -6.38
C ALA A 114 -15.85 -4.75 -5.65
N TYR A 115 -14.78 -5.53 -5.79
CA TYR A 115 -13.46 -5.17 -5.25
C TYR A 115 -12.94 -3.87 -5.88
N ILE A 116 -12.93 -3.77 -7.21
CA ILE A 116 -12.47 -2.55 -7.90
C ILE A 116 -13.33 -1.34 -7.51
N ARG A 117 -14.65 -1.50 -7.44
CA ARG A 117 -15.58 -0.44 -7.00
C ARG A 117 -15.24 0.04 -5.59
N SER A 118 -14.92 -0.86 -4.66
CA SER A 118 -14.53 -0.48 -3.30
C SER A 118 -13.23 0.33 -3.27
N LYS A 119 -12.20 -0.06 -4.03
CA LYS A 119 -10.93 0.70 -4.13
C LYS A 119 -11.13 2.06 -4.79
N ARG A 120 -12.02 2.18 -5.78
CA ARG A 120 -12.36 3.46 -6.42
C ARG A 120 -13.16 4.38 -5.49
N LYS A 121 -14.06 3.84 -4.67
CA LYS A 121 -14.76 4.61 -3.62
C LYS A 121 -13.77 5.20 -2.61
N ALA A 122 -12.78 4.42 -2.21
CA ALA A 122 -11.68 4.88 -1.34
C ALA A 122 -10.87 6.01 -1.98
N GLU A 123 -10.49 5.88 -3.26
CA GLU A 123 -9.79 6.96 -3.98
C GLU A 123 -10.62 8.26 -4.04
N GLN A 124 -11.95 8.17 -4.19
CA GLN A 124 -12.82 9.35 -4.17
C GLN A 124 -12.85 10.01 -2.79
N ILE A 125 -12.91 9.23 -1.71
CA ILE A 125 -12.81 9.74 -0.33
C ILE A 125 -11.49 10.52 -0.14
N ILE A 126 -10.37 9.95 -0.59
CA ILE A 126 -9.06 10.59 -0.46
C ILE A 126 -8.99 11.87 -1.30
N LYS A 127 -9.49 11.86 -2.55
CA LYS A 127 -9.53 13.07 -3.39
C LYS A 127 -10.35 14.20 -2.74
N ALA A 128 -11.46 13.85 -2.11
CA ALA A 128 -12.35 14.82 -1.45
C ALA A 128 -11.79 15.36 -0.12
N SER A 129 -10.73 14.76 0.43
CA SER A 129 -10.17 15.14 1.74
C SER A 129 -9.31 16.40 1.73
N GLY A 130 -8.83 16.84 0.56
CA GLY A 130 -7.87 17.94 0.45
C GLY A 130 -6.41 17.57 0.77
N LEU A 131 -6.12 16.31 1.14
CA LEU A 131 -4.76 15.81 1.30
C LEU A 131 -4.04 15.72 -0.05
N ASP A 132 -2.72 15.91 -0.06
CA ASP A 132 -1.90 15.42 -1.17
C ASP A 132 -1.96 13.87 -1.19
N TYR A 133 -1.84 13.26 -2.37
CA TYR A 133 -2.00 11.81 -2.48
C TYR A 133 -1.20 11.18 -3.60
N LEU A 134 -0.92 9.89 -3.42
CA LEU A 134 -0.43 8.99 -4.46
C LEU A 134 -1.26 7.70 -4.43
N PHE A 135 -1.94 7.40 -5.53
CA PHE A 135 -2.62 6.12 -5.73
C PHE A 135 -1.71 5.12 -6.40
N VAL A 136 -1.45 3.99 -5.74
CA VAL A 136 -0.66 2.91 -6.32
C VAL A 136 -1.63 1.87 -6.87
N ARG A 137 -1.60 1.61 -8.18
CA ARG A 137 -2.53 0.68 -8.84
C ARG A 137 -1.77 -0.54 -9.39
N PRO A 138 -1.35 -1.48 -8.53
CA PRO A 138 -0.65 -2.67 -8.97
C PRO A 138 -1.61 -3.67 -9.65
N GLY A 139 -1.02 -4.59 -10.40
CA GLY A 139 -1.64 -5.86 -10.79
C GLY A 139 -1.57 -6.87 -9.64
N LEU A 140 -1.31 -8.14 -9.97
CA LEU A 140 -1.07 -9.17 -8.96
C LEU A 140 0.30 -8.96 -8.29
N MET A 141 0.31 -8.61 -7.00
CA MET A 141 1.55 -8.65 -6.21
C MET A 141 1.85 -10.07 -5.74
N TYR A 142 3.08 -10.54 -5.98
CA TYR A 142 3.52 -11.87 -5.55
C TYR A 142 4.85 -11.86 -4.79
N GLY A 143 5.05 -12.89 -3.96
CA GLY A 143 6.24 -13.05 -3.11
C GLY A 143 6.16 -14.31 -2.24
N GLU A 144 7.28 -14.70 -1.65
CA GLU A 144 7.47 -15.98 -0.94
C GLU A 144 6.49 -16.20 0.22
N GLU A 145 6.07 -15.11 0.87
CA GLU A 145 5.08 -15.16 1.96
C GLU A 145 3.66 -15.48 1.51
N ARG A 146 3.41 -15.49 0.20
CA ARG A 146 2.14 -15.87 -0.40
C ARG A 146 2.40 -16.90 -1.51
N PRO A 147 2.68 -18.17 -1.17
CA PRO A 147 3.04 -19.20 -2.16
C PRO A 147 2.03 -19.34 -3.31
N LEU A 148 0.73 -19.24 -3.01
CA LEU A 148 -0.33 -19.26 -4.02
C LEU A 148 -0.19 -18.14 -5.06
N SER A 149 0.23 -16.93 -4.62
CA SER A 149 0.45 -15.80 -5.54
C SER A 149 1.62 -16.04 -6.50
N ILE A 150 2.64 -16.81 -6.08
CA ILE A 150 3.76 -17.19 -6.96
C ILE A 150 3.27 -18.12 -8.05
N PHE A 151 2.47 -19.13 -7.70
CA PHE A 151 1.88 -20.04 -8.67
C PHE A 151 1.00 -19.28 -9.69
N GLN A 152 0.10 -18.42 -9.20
CA GLN A 152 -0.72 -17.55 -10.05
C GLN A 152 0.13 -16.67 -10.97
N ALA A 153 1.19 -16.06 -10.44
CA ALA A 153 2.11 -15.24 -11.23
C ALA A 153 2.80 -16.04 -12.36
N LYS A 154 3.23 -17.28 -12.08
CA LYS A 154 3.81 -18.17 -13.11
C LYS A 154 2.81 -18.49 -14.21
N CYS A 155 1.57 -18.84 -13.85
CA CYS A 155 0.50 -19.08 -14.83
C CYS A 155 0.25 -17.84 -15.69
N ILE A 156 0.05 -16.68 -15.07
CA ILE A 156 -0.25 -15.43 -15.79
C ILE A 156 0.91 -15.06 -16.73
N LYS A 157 2.17 -15.18 -16.30
CA LYS A 157 3.33 -14.93 -17.15
C LYS A 157 3.37 -15.89 -18.35
N LEU A 158 3.11 -17.18 -18.13
CA LEU A 158 3.06 -18.16 -19.21
C LEU A 158 1.98 -17.81 -20.25
N PHE A 159 0.76 -17.48 -19.80
CA PHE A 159 -0.34 -17.10 -20.68
C PHE A 159 -0.14 -15.75 -21.38
N SER A 160 0.69 -14.86 -20.83
CA SER A 160 0.98 -13.56 -21.44
C SER A 160 1.72 -13.64 -22.78
N HIS A 161 2.34 -14.79 -23.07
CA HIS A 161 3.02 -15.06 -24.34
C HIS A 161 2.10 -15.57 -25.46
N LEU A 162 0.82 -15.84 -25.17
CA LEU A 162 -0.15 -16.28 -26.18
C LEU A 162 -0.78 -15.07 -26.91
N PRO A 163 -0.89 -15.12 -28.25
CA PRO A 163 -1.55 -14.07 -29.03
C PRO A 163 -3.02 -13.91 -28.59
N PHE A 164 -3.55 -12.68 -28.65
CA PHE A 164 -4.88 -12.25 -28.18
C PHE A 164 -5.10 -12.25 -26.64
N LEU A 165 -4.50 -13.16 -25.86
CA LEU A 165 -4.57 -13.12 -24.39
C LEU A 165 -3.65 -12.06 -23.76
N GLY A 166 -2.55 -11.70 -24.43
CA GLY A 166 -1.57 -10.73 -23.92
C GLY A 166 -2.18 -9.38 -23.51
N ILE A 167 -3.18 -8.87 -24.25
CA ILE A 167 -3.83 -7.57 -23.97
C ILE A 167 -4.64 -7.60 -22.67
N VAL A 168 -5.33 -8.72 -22.38
CA VAL A 168 -6.13 -8.88 -21.16
C VAL A 168 -5.22 -9.05 -19.95
N VAL A 169 -4.08 -9.74 -20.12
CA VAL A 169 -3.14 -10.06 -19.06
C VAL A 169 -2.36 -8.84 -18.57
N GLN A 170 -2.13 -7.82 -19.42
CA GLN A 170 -1.40 -6.62 -19.03
C GLN A 170 -1.98 -5.91 -17.81
N LYS A 171 -3.31 -5.90 -17.63
CA LYS A 171 -3.98 -5.25 -16.48
C LYS A 171 -3.80 -6.00 -15.15
N VAL A 172 -3.47 -7.29 -15.20
CA VAL A 172 -3.26 -8.16 -14.03
C VAL A 172 -1.78 -8.52 -13.88
N PHE A 173 -0.91 -7.99 -14.75
CA PHE A 173 0.45 -8.49 -14.90
C PHE A 173 1.17 -8.54 -13.54
N PRO A 174 1.75 -9.70 -13.20
CA PRO A 174 2.24 -9.94 -11.86
C PRO A 174 3.56 -9.21 -11.60
N THR A 175 3.60 -8.40 -10.55
CA THR A 175 4.78 -7.66 -10.11
C THR A 175 5.26 -8.21 -8.76
N LYS A 176 6.58 -8.37 -8.59
CA LYS A 176 7.12 -8.76 -7.28
C LYS A 176 6.80 -7.68 -6.25
N VAL A 177 6.35 -8.08 -5.07
CA VAL A 177 5.98 -7.14 -3.99
C VAL A 177 7.13 -6.19 -3.61
N VAL A 178 8.39 -6.66 -3.67
CA VAL A 178 9.58 -5.84 -3.40
C VAL A 178 9.75 -4.71 -4.42
N ILE A 179 9.48 -4.96 -5.70
CA ILE A 179 9.57 -3.96 -6.77
C ILE A 179 8.49 -2.90 -6.59
N VAL A 180 7.27 -3.32 -6.20
CA VAL A 180 6.19 -2.36 -5.87
C VAL A 180 6.59 -1.47 -4.70
N ALA A 181 7.14 -2.04 -3.63
CA ALA A 181 7.61 -1.27 -2.48
C ALA A 181 8.72 -0.27 -2.84
N GLU A 182 9.73 -0.70 -3.59
CA GLU A 182 10.83 0.16 -4.04
C GLU A 182 10.35 1.27 -4.98
N ALA A 183 9.38 0.96 -5.85
CA ALA A 183 8.78 1.93 -6.75
C ALA A 183 8.02 3.01 -5.98
N ILE A 184 7.24 2.63 -4.95
CA ILE A 184 6.54 3.59 -4.08
C ILE A 184 7.54 4.56 -3.45
N VAL A 185 8.55 4.03 -2.73
CA VAL A 185 9.55 4.86 -2.02
C VAL A 185 10.34 5.73 -3.01
N THR A 186 10.68 5.20 -4.18
CA THR A 186 11.40 5.95 -5.21
C THR A 186 10.55 7.06 -5.80
N THR A 187 9.26 6.83 -6.05
CA THR A 187 8.32 7.84 -6.56
C THR A 187 8.15 8.97 -5.55
N LEU A 188 7.98 8.65 -4.26
CA LEU A 188 7.89 9.66 -3.20
C LEU A 188 9.10 10.61 -3.17
N ARG A 189 10.30 10.10 -3.47
CA ARG A 189 11.52 10.92 -3.53
C ARG A 189 11.70 11.66 -4.86
N LYS A 190 11.52 10.97 -5.99
CA LYS A 190 11.90 11.48 -7.32
C LYS A 190 10.79 12.24 -8.03
N LYS A 191 9.53 11.94 -7.71
CA LYS A 191 8.33 12.49 -8.37
C LYS A 191 7.26 12.83 -7.30
N PRO A 192 7.55 13.73 -6.36
CA PRO A 192 6.70 13.96 -5.20
C PRO A 192 5.30 14.44 -5.56
N THR A 193 5.09 15.08 -6.72
CA THR A 193 3.76 15.55 -7.17
C THR A 193 2.94 14.51 -7.92
N GLN A 194 3.50 13.32 -8.21
CA GLN A 194 2.81 12.27 -8.94
C GLN A 194 1.60 11.76 -8.16
N LYS A 195 0.44 11.74 -8.82
CA LYS A 195 -0.84 11.35 -8.21
C LYS A 195 -1.20 9.88 -8.38
N ILE A 196 -0.65 9.22 -9.38
CA ILE A 196 -0.94 7.81 -9.69
C ILE A 196 0.37 7.12 -10.07
N LEU A 197 0.69 6.01 -9.41
CA LEU A 197 1.72 5.05 -9.83
C LEU A 197 0.99 3.87 -10.49
N SER A 198 1.06 3.84 -11.82
CA SER A 198 0.33 2.91 -12.68
C SER A 198 0.97 1.52 -12.77
N ILE A 199 0.24 0.54 -13.27
CA ILE A 199 0.78 -0.82 -13.47
C ILE A 199 1.88 -0.83 -14.53
N GLU A 200 1.76 0.01 -15.56
CA GLU A 200 2.73 0.14 -16.64
C GLU A 200 4.06 0.66 -16.09
N GLU A 201 4.01 1.68 -15.23
CA GLU A 201 5.20 2.20 -14.54
C GLU A 201 5.80 1.22 -13.53
N LEU A 202 4.99 0.33 -12.94
CA LEU A 202 5.46 -0.73 -12.04
C LEU A 202 6.12 -1.88 -12.80
N ASN A 203 5.68 -2.17 -14.03
CA ASN A 203 6.22 -3.25 -14.85
C ASN A 203 7.48 -2.86 -15.62
N ASN A 204 7.70 -1.56 -15.85
CA ASN A 204 8.88 -1.02 -16.51
C ASN A 204 10.07 -0.77 -15.56
N LYS A 205 10.03 -1.33 -14.34
CA LYS A 205 11.05 -1.20 -13.29
C LYS A 205 11.61 -2.56 -12.91
#